data_AF-A0A3D5Q578-F1
#
_entry.id   AF-A0A3D5Q578-F1
#
_cell.length_a   1.000
_cell.length_b   1.000
_cell.length_c   1.000
_cell.angle_alpha   90.00
_cell.angle_beta   90.00
_cell.angle_gamma   90.00
#
_symmetry.space_group_name_H-M   'P 1'
#
loop_
_entity.id
_entity.type
_entity.pdbx_description
1 polymer ?
#
loop_
_entity_poly.entity_id
_entity_poly.type
_entity_poly.pdbx_seq_one_letter_code
_entity_poly.pdbx_strand_id
1 'polypeptide(L)'
;APSGTALRMGEMVADALGRDLKECAVYGREGFTGERTRKEIGFETIRAGDVVGDHTVLFATEGERIEITHKASSRMTFARGAMRAALWLRDKPAGLYDMQDV
;
A
#
# COMPACT_ATOMS: atom_id res chain seq x y z
N ALA A 1 -4.73 11.42 5.84
CA ALA A 1 -4.04 10.86 4.66
C ALA A 1 -2.74 10.24 5.16
N PRO A 2 -2.27 9.09 4.65
CA PRO A 2 -2.63 8.39 3.41
C PRO A 2 -3.86 7.47 3.54
N SER A 3 -4.13 6.63 2.54
CA SER A 3 -5.22 5.62 2.58
C SER A 3 -4.80 4.36 3.36
N GLY A 4 -5.77 3.51 3.75
CA GLY A 4 -5.49 2.23 4.41
C GLY A 4 -4.60 1.29 3.57
N THR A 5 -4.86 1.18 2.26
CA THR A 5 -4.00 0.40 1.34
C THR A 5 -2.56 0.90 1.32
N ALA A 6 -2.37 2.22 1.30
CA ALA A 6 -1.04 2.82 1.33
C ALA A 6 -0.32 2.52 2.66
N LEU A 7 -1.01 2.66 3.80
CA LEU A 7 -0.44 2.28 5.10
C LEU A 7 -0.02 0.81 5.11
N ARG A 8 -0.89 -0.09 4.62
CA ARG A 8 -0.57 -1.52 4.57
C ARG A 8 0.63 -1.84 3.67
N MET A 9 0.74 -1.17 2.52
CA MET A 9 1.93 -1.27 1.66
C MET A 9 3.18 -0.78 2.38
N GLY A 10 3.09 0.35 3.10
CA GLY A 10 4.20 0.87 3.90
C GLY A 10 4.62 -0.06 5.02
N GLU A 11 3.65 -0.69 5.71
CA GLU A 11 3.90 -1.68 6.77
C GLU A 11 4.65 -2.88 6.21
N MET A 12 4.19 -3.43 5.08
CA MET A 12 4.86 -4.55 4.42
C MET A 12 6.32 -4.22 4.03
N VAL A 13 6.57 -2.99 3.54
CA VAL A 13 7.93 -2.54 3.22
C VAL A 13 8.77 -2.36 4.49
N ALA A 14 8.21 -1.77 5.55
CA ALA A 14 8.88 -1.57 6.82
C ALA A 14 9.25 -2.92 7.47
N ASP A 15 8.31 -3.85 7.54
CA ASP A 15 8.48 -5.20 8.08
C ASP A 15 9.58 -5.96 7.32
N ALA A 16 9.55 -5.92 5.98
CA ALA A 16 10.56 -6.56 5.15
C ALA A 16 11.98 -5.98 5.35
N LEU A 17 12.08 -4.72 5.80
CA LEU A 17 13.33 -4.03 6.09
C LEU A 17 13.70 -4.05 7.58
N GLY A 18 12.91 -4.71 8.43
CA GLY A 18 13.10 -4.75 9.89
C GLY A 18 12.97 -3.38 10.56
N ARG A 19 11.99 -2.57 10.15
CA ARG A 19 11.73 -1.22 10.64
C ARG A 19 10.34 -1.12 11.26
N ASP A 20 10.16 -0.24 12.23
CA ASP A 20 8.82 0.20 12.64
C ASP A 20 8.37 1.36 11.73
N LEU A 21 7.28 1.15 10.99
CA LEU A 21 6.72 2.19 10.12
C LEU A 21 6.40 3.47 10.90
N LYS A 22 5.97 3.37 12.16
CA LYS A 22 5.62 4.55 12.99
C LYS A 22 6.83 5.45 13.24
N GLU A 23 8.03 4.89 13.26
CA GLU A 23 9.26 5.63 13.50
C GLU A 23 9.86 6.21 12.21
N CYS A 24 9.65 5.54 11.07
CA CYS A 24 10.30 5.92 9.81
C CYS A 24 9.37 6.51 8.74
N ALA A 25 8.05 6.57 8.97
CA ALA A 25 7.11 7.17 8.03
C ALA A 25 7.23 8.70 8.01
N VAL A 26 7.26 9.27 6.80
CA VAL A 26 7.20 10.73 6.58
C VAL A 26 5.99 11.01 5.70
N TYR A 27 4.99 11.72 6.23
CA TYR A 27 3.67 11.90 5.60
C TYR A 27 3.53 13.16 4.74
N GLY A 28 4.59 13.94 4.62
CA GLY A 28 4.65 15.16 3.83
C GLY A 28 5.98 15.86 4.05
N ARG A 29 6.36 16.73 3.13
CA ARG A 29 7.55 17.59 3.22
C ARG A 29 7.17 19.00 2.80
N GLU A 30 7.57 19.99 3.58
CA GLU A 30 7.28 21.40 3.32
C GLU A 30 8.54 22.24 3.60
N GLY A 31 8.85 23.17 2.70
CA GLY A 31 10.03 24.04 2.82
C GLY A 31 11.37 23.27 2.82
N PHE A 32 12.33 23.73 3.62
CA PHE A 32 13.66 23.14 3.74
C PHE A 32 13.68 22.00 4.76
N THR A 33 13.43 20.77 4.30
CA THR A 33 13.38 19.57 5.18
C THR A 33 14.74 18.90 5.41
N GLY A 34 15.79 19.33 4.71
CA GLY A 34 17.11 18.69 4.73
C GLY A 34 17.20 17.44 3.85
N GLU A 35 18.33 16.74 3.94
CA GLU A 35 18.59 15.51 3.18
C GLU A 35 17.69 14.36 3.66
N ARG A 36 17.18 13.57 2.71
CA ARG A 36 16.38 12.37 3.00
C ARG A 36 17.26 11.30 3.63
N THR A 37 16.87 10.76 4.78
CA THR A 37 17.61 9.65 5.38
C THR A 37 17.29 8.33 4.67
N ARG A 38 18.21 7.36 4.76
CA ARG A 38 18.02 6.02 4.18
C ARG A 38 16.87 5.24 4.83
N LYS A 39 16.48 5.60 6.06
CA LYS A 39 15.46 4.89 6.83
C LYS A 39 14.03 5.30 6.47
N GLU A 40 13.84 6.54 6.00
CA GLU A 40 12.52 7.09 5.76
C GLU A 40 11.72 6.29 4.72
N ILE A 41 10.42 6.15 4.97
CA ILE A 41 9.40 5.71 4.01
C ILE A 41 8.47 6.90 3.79
N GLY A 42 8.55 7.50 2.60
CA GLY A 42 7.77 8.69 2.26
C GLY A 42 6.37 8.33 1.77
N PHE A 43 5.37 9.09 2.21
CA PHE A 43 4.01 9.02 1.70
C PHE A 43 3.64 10.35 1.04
N GLU A 44 3.33 10.29 -0.24
CA GLU A 44 2.74 11.42 -0.97
C GLU A 44 1.28 11.09 -1.27
N THR A 45 0.36 11.96 -0.85
CA THR A 45 -1.07 11.67 -0.93
C THR A 45 -1.81 12.71 -1.75
N ILE A 46 -2.28 12.29 -2.93
CA ILE A 46 -3.05 13.12 -3.82
C ILE A 46 -4.55 12.98 -3.55
N ARG A 47 -5.29 14.08 -3.65
CA ARG A 47 -6.76 14.14 -3.67
C ARG A 47 -7.18 14.95 -4.89
N ALA A 48 -7.84 14.30 -5.84
CA ALA A 48 -8.23 14.94 -7.08
C ALA A 48 -9.49 14.28 -7.67
N GLY A 49 -10.48 15.10 -8.00
CA GLY A 49 -11.67 14.69 -8.76
C GLY A 49 -12.36 13.43 -8.23
N ASP A 50 -12.63 12.51 -9.16
CA ASP A 50 -13.35 11.25 -8.96
C ASP A 50 -12.43 10.02 -8.96
N VAL A 51 -11.12 10.21 -8.78
CA VAL A 51 -10.14 9.12 -8.73
C VAL A 51 -10.51 8.12 -7.62
N VAL A 52 -10.82 6.88 -8.03
CA VAL A 52 -11.28 5.82 -7.12
C VAL A 52 -10.17 5.37 -6.19
N GLY A 53 -8.95 5.23 -6.70
CA GLY A 53 -7.77 4.90 -5.91
C GLY A 53 -6.59 4.44 -6.76
N ASP A 54 -5.52 5.23 -6.75
CA ASP A 54 -4.23 4.90 -7.34
C ASP A 54 -3.19 4.79 -6.23
N HIS A 55 -2.40 3.72 -6.27
CA HIS A 55 -1.34 3.45 -5.30
C HIS A 55 -0.09 3.02 -6.06
N THR A 56 1.02 3.73 -5.83
CA THR A 56 2.32 3.37 -6.39
C THR A 56 3.33 3.29 -5.25
N VAL A 57 4.05 2.17 -5.17
CA VAL A 57 5.27 2.06 -4.37
C VAL A 57 6.45 2.24 -5.31
N LEU A 58 7.23 3.29 -5.07
CA LEU A 58 8.42 3.64 -5.83
C LEU A 58 9.68 3.24 -5.05
N PHE A 59 10.47 2.35 -5.64
CA PHE A 59 11.83 2.05 -5.20
C PHE A 59 12.80 2.74 -6.16
N ALA A 60 13.61 3.67 -5.66
CA ALA A 60 14.52 4.46 -6.47
C ALA A 60 15.94 4.40 -5.91
N THR A 61 16.92 4.30 -6.80
CA THR A 61 18.35 4.33 -6.50
C THR A 61 19.10 5.07 -7.61
N GLU A 62 20.41 5.20 -7.50
CA GLU A 62 21.23 5.79 -8.56
C GLU A 62 21.06 5.01 -9.87
N GLY A 63 20.68 5.72 -10.94
CA GLY A 63 20.57 5.18 -12.29
C GLY A 63 19.27 4.45 -12.63
N GLU A 64 18.44 4.05 -11.67
CA GLU A 64 17.22 3.27 -11.96
C GLU A 64 16.09 3.40 -10.93
N ARG A 65 14.89 2.96 -11.34
CA ARG A 65 13.70 2.89 -10.49
C ARG A 65 12.81 1.70 -10.83
N ILE A 66 12.17 1.16 -9.79
CA ILE A 66 11.13 0.13 -9.88
C ILE A 66 9.85 0.70 -9.28
N GLU A 67 8.75 0.61 -10.03
CA GLU A 67 7.43 1.08 -9.62
C GLU A 67 6.44 -0.07 -9.60
N ILE A 68 5.81 -0.33 -8.45
CA ILE A 68 4.70 -1.28 -8.33
C ILE A 68 3.42 -0.46 -8.17
N THR A 69 2.55 -0.51 -9.16
CA THR A 69 1.36 0.34 -9.24
C THR A 69 0.08 -0.47 -9.31
N HIS A 70 -0.90 -0.10 -8.47
CA HIS A 70 -2.27 -0.58 -8.52
C HIS A 70 -3.21 0.61 -8.74
N LYS A 71 -4.07 0.51 -9.77
CA LYS A 71 -5.08 1.52 -10.10
C LYS A 71 -6.46 0.89 -10.15
N ALA A 72 -7.37 1.36 -9.31
CA ALA A 72 -8.76 0.94 -9.33
C ALA A 72 -9.56 1.83 -10.27
N SER A 73 -10.16 1.26 -11.32
CA SER A 73 -11.09 1.98 -12.20
C SER A 73 -12.52 2.04 -11.64
N SER A 74 -12.85 1.15 -10.70
CA SER A 74 -14.14 1.12 -10.03
C SER A 74 -14.04 0.29 -8.74
N ARG A 75 -15.09 0.33 -7.91
CA ARG A 75 -15.21 -0.52 -6.72
C ARG A 75 -15.47 -2.00 -7.03
N MET A 76 -15.70 -2.36 -8.29
CA MET A 76 -16.01 -3.74 -8.70
C MET A 76 -14.86 -4.72 -8.44
N THR A 77 -13.61 -4.25 -8.40
CA THR A 77 -12.47 -5.13 -8.07
C THR A 77 -12.63 -5.76 -6.67
N PHE A 78 -13.07 -4.97 -5.69
CA PHE A 78 -13.29 -5.45 -4.32
C PHE A 78 -14.51 -6.37 -4.23
N ALA A 79 -15.60 -6.02 -4.92
CA ALA A 79 -16.80 -6.88 -4.99
C ALA A 79 -16.48 -8.26 -5.60
N ARG A 80 -15.67 -8.29 -6.67
CA ARG A 80 -15.21 -9.54 -7.29
C ARG A 80 -14.31 -10.35 -6.35
N GLY A 81 -13.43 -9.68 -5.61
CA GLY A 81 -12.60 -10.32 -4.58
C GLY A 81 -13.43 -10.98 -3.48
N ALA A 82 -14.44 -10.27 -2.96
CA ALA A 82 -15.36 -10.81 -1.96
C ALA A 82 -16.15 -12.03 -2.49
N MET A 83 -16.64 -11.98 -3.74
CA MET A 83 -17.31 -13.12 -4.37
C MET A 83 -16.36 -14.32 -4.54
N ARG A 84 -15.10 -14.08 -4.94
CA ARG A 84 -14.08 -15.14 -5.01
C ARG A 84 -13.86 -15.78 -3.64
N ALA A 85 -13.70 -14.98 -2.59
CA ALA A 85 -13.52 -15.47 -1.23
C ALA A 85 -14.73 -16.29 -0.75
N ALA A 86 -15.96 -15.83 -1.02
CA ALA A 86 -17.17 -16.57 -0.67
C ALA A 86 -17.25 -17.95 -1.34
N LEU A 87 -16.86 -18.04 -2.62
CA LEU A 87 -16.80 -19.32 -3.34
C LEU A 87 -15.69 -20.24 -2.81
N TRP A 88 -14.52 -19.67 -2.50
CA TRP A 88 -13.38 -20.41 -1.93
C TRP A 88 -13.70 -21.02 -0.56
N LEU A 89 -14.48 -20.29 0.26
CA LEU A 89 -14.84 -20.67 1.63
C LEU A 89 -15.80 -21.86 1.72
N ARG A 90 -16.56 -22.15 0.64
CA ARG A 90 -17.57 -23.22 0.61
C ARG A 90 -17.05 -24.57 1.10
N ASP A 91 -15.79 -24.86 0.79
CA ASP A 91 -15.14 -26.15 1.04
C ASP A 91 -14.00 -26.02 2.08
N LYS A 92 -14.10 -25.06 3.03
CA LYS A 92 -13.08 -24.82 4.06
C LYS A 92 -13.59 -25.11 5.46
N PRO A 93 -12.74 -25.65 6.36
CA PRO A 93 -13.10 -25.82 7.76
C PRO A 93 -13.27 -24.45 8.44
N ALA A 94 -13.92 -24.42 9.60
CA ALA A 94 -14.02 -23.20 10.41
C ALA A 94 -12.62 -22.68 10.78
N GLY A 95 -12.40 -21.39 10.54
CA GLY A 95 -11.12 -20.73 10.77
C GLY A 95 -11.21 -19.24 10.44
N LEU A 96 -10.16 -18.49 10.79
CA LEU A 96 -9.97 -17.11 10.37
C LEU A 96 -8.99 -17.09 9.21
N TYR A 97 -9.45 -16.59 8.06
CA TYR A 97 -8.69 -16.55 6.80
C TYR A 97 -8.59 -15.12 6.27
N ASP A 98 -7.61 -14.88 5.41
CA ASP A 98 -7.48 -13.64 4.64
C ASP A 98 -7.36 -13.89 3.13
N MET A 99 -7.14 -12.82 2.35
CA MET A 99 -7.04 -12.91 0.89
C MET A 99 -5.75 -13.55 0.37
N GLN A 100 -4.75 -13.82 1.23
CA GLN A 100 -3.58 -14.62 0.88
C GLN A 100 -3.89 -16.13 0.95
N ASP A 101 -4.88 -16.53 1.75
CA ASP A 101 -5.38 -17.92 1.78
C ASP A 101 -6.28 -18.26 0.57
N VAL A 102 -7.02 -17.26 0.07
CA VAL A 102 -8.01 -17.35 -1.04
C VAL A 102 -7.38 -17.51 -2.43
#